data_AF-A0A5A9ZJU5-F1
#
_entry.id   AF-A0A5A9ZJU5-F1
#
_cell.length_a   1.000
_cell.length_b   1.000
_cell.length_c   1.000
_cell.angle_alpha   90.00
_cell.angle_beta   90.00
_cell.angle_gamma   90.00
#
_symmetry.space_group_name_H-M   'P 1'
#
loop_
_entity.id
_entity.type
_entity.pdbx_description
1 polymer ?
#
loop_
_entity_poly.entity_id
_entity_poly.type
_entity_poly.pdbx_seq_one_letter_code
_entity_poly.pdbx_strand_id
1 'polypeptide(L)'
;MTAAAAWTATEAADVVRGLPRVSGLYVQIPVDGVAMPVTDVTVAEPVVGEPGRATVFGRGLEQAAVRLANGSPGDNGAPGADRAAATAGLTASRIRAGEPAIIGLLARGTTGQLRAVADQPRVRSVEALPPDAVWDRFAVRPLQPQQVDVAAPLPDTAPVPPA
;
A
#
# COMPACT_ATOMS: atom_id res chain seq x y z
N MET A 1 -14.38 3.12 16.42
CA MET A 1 -13.70 3.69 15.24
C MET A 1 -13.78 2.67 14.13
N THR A 2 -14.35 3.04 12.98
CA THR A 2 -14.43 2.16 11.80
C THR A 2 -13.04 2.02 11.18
N ALA A 3 -12.67 0.82 10.72
CA ALA A 3 -11.46 0.60 9.95
C ALA A 3 -11.36 1.63 8.81
N ALA A 4 -10.20 2.27 8.66
CA ALA A 4 -9.99 3.21 7.58
C ALA A 4 -9.86 2.44 6.26
N ALA A 5 -10.66 2.79 5.26
CA ALA A 5 -10.64 2.11 3.97
C ALA A 5 -9.32 2.39 3.23
N ALA A 6 -8.81 1.36 2.56
CA ALA A 6 -7.79 1.53 1.54
C ALA A 6 -8.30 2.48 0.43
N TRP A 7 -7.38 3.14 -0.28
CA TRP A 7 -7.71 4.04 -1.38
C TRP A 7 -7.68 3.31 -2.73
N THR A 8 -8.56 3.76 -3.62
CA THR A 8 -8.39 3.56 -5.07
C THR A 8 -7.22 4.39 -5.60
N ALA A 9 -6.77 4.10 -6.82
CA ALA A 9 -5.73 4.88 -7.50
C ALA A 9 -6.10 6.37 -7.64
N THR A 10 -7.37 6.67 -7.95
CA THR A 10 -7.86 8.04 -8.09
C THR A 10 -7.85 8.78 -6.76
N GLU A 11 -8.37 8.17 -5.71
CA GLU A 11 -8.39 8.78 -4.37
C GLU A 11 -6.98 9.02 -3.84
N ALA A 12 -6.06 8.06 -4.01
CA ALA A 12 -4.67 8.23 -3.65
C ALA A 12 -4.00 9.37 -4.42
N ALA A 13 -4.28 9.50 -5.72
CA ALA A 13 -3.75 10.59 -6.55
C ALA A 13 -4.26 11.97 -6.11
N ASP A 14 -5.52 12.05 -5.68
CA ASP A 14 -6.12 13.28 -5.17
C ASP A 14 -5.47 13.73 -3.86
N VAL A 15 -5.21 12.79 -2.93
CA VAL A 15 -4.57 13.08 -1.64
C VAL A 15 -3.21 13.76 -1.83
N VAL A 16 -2.42 13.30 -2.80
CA VAL A 16 -1.04 13.77 -3.05
C VAL A 16 -0.91 14.73 -4.22
N ARG A 17 -2.02 15.30 -4.71
CA ARG A 17 -2.02 16.18 -5.89
C ARG A 17 -1.05 17.35 -5.77
N GLY A 18 -0.93 17.93 -4.58
CA GLY A 18 -0.04 19.07 -4.30
C GLY A 18 1.43 18.70 -4.05
N LEU A 19 1.79 17.41 -4.04
CA LEU A 19 3.15 16.97 -3.81
C LEU A 19 3.97 16.93 -5.11
N PRO A 20 5.26 17.31 -5.05
CA PRO A 20 6.13 17.29 -6.22
C PRO A 20 6.48 15.86 -6.67
N ARG A 21 6.49 14.87 -5.77
CA ARG A 21 6.83 13.48 -6.13
C ARG A 21 6.18 12.45 -5.21
N VAL A 22 5.72 11.36 -5.81
CA VAL A 22 5.41 10.08 -5.18
C VAL A 22 6.34 9.03 -5.78
N SER A 23 6.93 8.22 -4.90
CA SER A 23 8.01 7.29 -5.21
C SER A 23 7.62 5.84 -4.99
N GLY A 24 6.59 5.59 -4.18
CA GLY A 24 6.12 4.24 -3.91
C GLY A 24 4.70 4.19 -3.37
N LEU A 25 4.09 3.02 -3.52
CA LEU A 25 2.79 2.63 -2.98
C LEU A 25 2.99 1.51 -1.97
N TYR A 26 2.19 1.52 -0.90
CA TYR A 26 1.99 0.35 -0.04
C TYR A 26 0.60 -0.19 -0.27
N VAL A 27 0.51 -1.48 -0.54
CA VAL A 27 -0.71 -2.16 -1.01
C VAL A 27 -1.09 -3.26 -0.03
N GLN A 28 -2.36 -3.30 0.35
CA GLN A 28 -2.98 -4.38 1.11
C GLN A 28 -4.50 -4.32 0.96
N ILE A 29 -5.15 -5.48 0.93
CA ILE A 29 -6.61 -5.58 1.04
C ILE A 29 -6.95 -6.32 2.33
N PRO A 30 -7.70 -5.70 3.27
CA PRO A 30 -7.95 -6.27 4.57
C PRO A 30 -8.93 -7.45 4.51
N VAL A 31 -8.69 -8.44 5.36
CA VAL A 31 -9.62 -9.53 5.68
C VAL A 31 -9.64 -9.66 7.19
N ASP A 32 -10.84 -9.70 7.79
CA ASP A 32 -10.97 -9.76 9.24
C ASP A 32 -10.40 -11.07 9.80
N GLY A 33 -9.55 -10.94 10.81
CA GLY A 33 -8.90 -12.08 11.48
C GLY A 33 -7.81 -12.79 10.68
N VAL A 34 -7.41 -12.26 9.51
CA VAL A 34 -6.34 -12.79 8.66
C VAL A 34 -5.23 -11.76 8.52
N ALA A 35 -3.98 -12.18 8.74
CA ALA A 35 -2.80 -11.35 8.50
C ALA A 35 -2.52 -11.29 6.99
N MET A 36 -3.11 -10.30 6.32
CA MET A 36 -2.95 -10.09 4.88
C MET A 36 -1.58 -9.46 4.56
N PRO A 37 -0.94 -9.84 3.43
CA PRO A 37 0.38 -9.31 3.07
C PRO A 37 0.32 -7.81 2.76
N VAL A 38 1.38 -7.10 3.13
CA VAL A 38 1.65 -5.72 2.67
C VAL A 38 2.71 -5.80 1.60
N THR A 39 2.45 -5.19 0.44
CA THR A 39 3.39 -5.16 -0.69
C THR A 39 3.73 -3.72 -1.04
N ASP A 40 5.02 -3.41 -1.15
CA ASP A 40 5.48 -2.13 -1.65
C ASP A 40 5.76 -2.19 -3.17
N VAL A 41 5.47 -1.10 -3.85
CA VAL A 41 5.76 -0.92 -5.28
C VAL A 41 6.36 0.44 -5.51
N THR A 42 7.60 0.49 -6.01
CA THR A 42 8.22 1.71 -6.53
C THR A 42 7.48 2.18 -7.78
N VAL A 43 7.13 3.46 -7.81
CA VAL A 43 6.47 4.09 -8.96
C VAL A 43 7.30 5.26 -9.48
N ALA A 44 7.21 5.49 -10.79
CA ALA A 44 7.75 6.68 -11.43
C ALA A 44 6.72 7.82 -11.40
N GLU A 45 7.16 9.05 -11.67
CA GLU A 45 6.22 10.13 -11.95
C GLU A 45 5.59 9.96 -13.35
N PRO A 46 4.37 10.49 -13.58
CA PRO A 46 3.76 10.48 -14.91
C PRO A 46 4.68 11.16 -15.92
N VAL A 47 4.82 10.55 -17.09
CA VAL A 47 5.57 11.15 -18.20
C VAL A 47 4.71 12.16 -18.96
N VAL A 48 5.34 13.00 -19.79
CA VAL A 48 4.62 13.97 -20.63
C VAL A 48 3.57 13.26 -21.50
N GLY A 49 2.34 13.77 -21.49
CA GLY A 49 1.21 13.19 -22.23
C GLY A 49 0.44 12.12 -21.46
N GLU A 50 0.89 11.71 -20.29
CA GLU A 50 0.15 10.79 -19.43
C GLU A 50 -0.96 11.53 -18.64
N PRO A 51 -2.17 10.94 -18.44
CA PRO A 51 -3.29 11.62 -17.78
C PRO A 51 -3.04 12.07 -16.33
N GLY A 52 -2.06 11.47 -15.65
CA GLY A 52 -1.65 11.85 -14.30
C GLY A 52 -1.31 10.65 -13.41
N ARG A 53 -1.18 10.91 -12.10
CA ARG A 53 -0.73 9.91 -11.12
C ARG A 53 -1.69 8.74 -10.94
N ALA A 54 -2.99 8.93 -11.14
CA ALA A 54 -3.96 7.83 -11.06
C ALA A 54 -3.62 6.70 -12.04
N THR A 55 -3.20 7.03 -13.27
CA THR A 55 -2.78 6.04 -14.28
C THR A 55 -1.52 5.29 -13.86
N VAL A 56 -0.53 6.01 -13.33
CA VAL A 56 0.70 5.41 -12.78
C VAL A 56 0.37 4.48 -11.61
N PHE A 57 -0.51 4.91 -10.70
CA PHE A 57 -0.89 4.12 -9.54
C PHE A 57 -1.66 2.87 -9.93
N GLY A 58 -2.52 2.95 -10.95
CA GLY A 58 -3.18 1.78 -11.55
C GLY A 58 -2.16 0.76 -12.09
N ARG A 59 -1.11 1.22 -12.79
CA ARG A 59 -0.01 0.32 -13.20
C ARG A 59 0.76 -0.25 -12.01
N GLY A 60 0.98 0.54 -10.96
CA GLY A 60 1.61 0.08 -9.72
C GLY A 60 0.82 -1.01 -9.02
N LEU A 61 -0.52 -0.89 -8.99
CA LEU A 61 -1.41 -1.93 -8.47
C LEU A 61 -1.32 -3.23 -9.27
N GLU A 62 -1.30 -3.17 -10.61
CA GLU A 62 -1.11 -4.38 -11.43
C GLU A 62 0.28 -5.01 -11.16
N GLN A 63 1.33 -4.20 -11.02
CA GLN A 63 2.65 -4.71 -10.63
C GLN A 63 2.63 -5.42 -9.27
N ALA A 64 1.90 -4.89 -8.29
CA ALA A 64 1.71 -5.55 -7.00
C ALA A 64 1.01 -6.90 -7.18
N ALA A 65 -0.09 -6.95 -7.95
CA ALA A 65 -0.85 -8.16 -8.22
C ALA A 65 -0.02 -9.24 -8.95
N VAL A 66 0.84 -8.84 -9.90
CA VAL A 66 1.77 -9.76 -10.57
C VAL A 66 2.81 -10.32 -9.59
N ARG A 67 3.42 -9.48 -8.75
CA ARG A 67 4.40 -9.94 -7.75
C ARG A 67 3.78 -10.92 -6.75
N LEU A 68 2.59 -10.59 -6.24
CA LEU A 68 1.86 -11.43 -5.30
C LEU A 68 1.49 -12.79 -5.92
N ALA A 69 1.05 -12.81 -7.19
CA ALA A 69 0.70 -14.04 -7.89
C ALA A 69 1.92 -14.96 -8.15
N ASN A 70 3.10 -14.36 -8.35
CA ASN A 70 4.33 -15.11 -8.62
C ASN A 70 5.04 -15.60 -7.34
N GLY A 71 4.61 -15.11 -6.17
CA GLY A 71 5.25 -15.41 -4.88
C GLY A 71 6.65 -14.81 -4.73
N SER A 72 7.18 -14.83 -3.51
CA SER A 72 8.60 -14.53 -3.27
C SER A 72 9.46 -15.76 -3.61
N PRO A 73 10.56 -15.62 -4.37
CA PRO A 73 11.51 -16.69 -4.56
C PRO A 73 12.16 -17.03 -3.20
N GLY A 74 11.78 -18.15 -2.58
CA GLY A 74 12.41 -18.62 -1.33
C GLY A 74 11.49 -19.33 -0.34
N ASP A 75 10.16 -19.20 -0.46
CA ASP A 75 9.20 -19.75 0.51
C ASP A 75 8.73 -21.19 0.23
N ASN A 76 9.31 -21.83 -0.78
CA ASN A 76 8.94 -23.19 -1.18
C ASN A 76 9.30 -24.20 -0.05
N GLY A 77 8.31 -24.54 0.79
CA GLY A 77 8.42 -25.55 1.84
C GLY A 77 8.48 -25.02 3.29
N ALA A 78 8.34 -23.71 3.51
CA ALA A 78 8.27 -23.16 4.87
C ALA A 78 6.91 -23.47 5.54
N PRO A 79 6.84 -23.67 6.88
CA PRO A 79 5.57 -23.74 7.59
C PRO A 79 4.71 -22.52 7.29
N GLY A 80 3.49 -22.73 6.77
CA GLY A 80 2.58 -21.65 6.40
C GLY A 80 2.66 -21.18 4.94
N ALA A 81 3.52 -21.78 4.10
CA ALA A 81 3.63 -21.43 2.67
C ALA A 81 2.29 -21.47 1.91
N ASP A 82 1.42 -22.46 2.20
CA ASP A 82 0.10 -22.55 1.59
C ASP A 82 -0.81 -21.36 1.96
N ARG A 83 -0.72 -20.90 3.21
CA ARG A 83 -1.48 -19.75 3.69
C ARG A 83 -0.95 -18.44 3.11
N ALA A 84 0.38 -18.30 3.02
CA ALA A 84 1.02 -17.18 2.35
C ALA A 84 0.60 -17.09 0.88
N ALA A 85 0.62 -18.22 0.16
CA ALA A 85 0.17 -18.31 -1.23
C ALA A 85 -1.33 -17.97 -1.36
N ALA A 86 -2.18 -18.47 -0.45
CA ALA A 86 -3.62 -18.19 -0.47
C ALA A 86 -3.92 -16.70 -0.24
N THR A 87 -3.30 -16.07 0.76
CA THR A 87 -3.51 -14.63 1.04
C THR A 87 -2.95 -13.75 -0.07
N ALA A 88 -1.80 -14.11 -0.66
CA ALA A 88 -1.25 -13.41 -1.82
C ALA A 88 -2.16 -13.54 -3.06
N GLY A 89 -2.64 -14.75 -3.35
CA GLY A 89 -3.58 -15.01 -4.44
C GLY A 89 -4.90 -14.23 -4.29
N LEU A 90 -5.49 -14.24 -3.09
CA LEU A 90 -6.68 -13.46 -2.77
C LEU A 90 -6.46 -11.96 -2.96
N THR A 91 -5.33 -11.43 -2.47
CA THR A 91 -5.00 -10.01 -2.63
C THR A 91 -4.85 -9.64 -4.10
N ALA A 92 -4.13 -10.44 -4.88
CA ALA A 92 -3.96 -10.22 -6.31
C ALA A 92 -5.28 -10.28 -7.08
N SER A 93 -6.18 -11.22 -6.74
CA SER A 93 -7.52 -11.35 -7.32
C SER A 93 -8.34 -10.08 -7.11
N ARG A 94 -8.42 -9.61 -5.86
CA ARG A 94 -9.21 -8.41 -5.50
C ARG A 94 -8.65 -7.12 -6.07
N ILE A 95 -7.32 -6.98 -6.16
CA ILE A 95 -6.69 -5.85 -6.88
C ILE A 95 -7.17 -5.81 -8.34
N ARG A 96 -7.16 -6.96 -9.03
CA ARG A 96 -7.61 -7.06 -10.43
C ARG A 96 -9.12 -6.86 -10.60
N ALA A 97 -9.90 -7.16 -9.56
CA ALA A 97 -11.32 -6.83 -9.50
C ALA A 97 -11.59 -5.33 -9.29
N GLY A 98 -10.55 -4.52 -9.07
CA GLY A 98 -10.66 -3.07 -8.88
C GLY A 98 -11.01 -2.65 -7.45
N GLU A 99 -10.85 -3.53 -6.47
CA GLU A 99 -11.05 -3.16 -5.07
C GLU A 99 -9.99 -2.14 -4.60
N PRO A 100 -10.35 -1.18 -3.72
CA PRO A 100 -9.39 -0.28 -3.11
C PRO A 100 -8.31 -1.05 -2.35
N ALA A 101 -7.03 -0.74 -2.61
CA ALA A 101 -5.91 -1.52 -2.08
C ALA A 101 -4.72 -0.68 -1.60
N ILE A 102 -4.70 0.63 -1.87
CA ILE A 102 -3.57 1.50 -1.47
C ILE A 102 -3.76 1.90 -0.01
N ILE A 103 -2.84 1.51 0.86
CA ILE A 103 -2.88 1.79 2.30
C ILE A 103 -1.84 2.83 2.76
N GLY A 104 -0.91 3.18 1.86
CA GLY A 104 0.12 4.16 2.14
C GLY A 104 0.85 4.62 0.88
N LEU A 105 1.50 5.77 0.96
CA LEU A 105 2.26 6.38 -0.12
C LEU A 105 3.61 6.85 0.42
N LEU A 106 4.67 6.64 -0.36
CA LEU A 106 5.98 7.22 -0.09
C LEU A 106 6.18 8.43 -1.00
N ALA A 107 6.23 9.62 -0.42
CA ALA A 107 6.24 10.87 -1.17
C ALA A 107 7.29 11.86 -0.67
N ARG A 108 7.63 12.84 -1.52
CA ARG A 108 8.51 13.96 -1.20
C ARG A 108 7.70 15.25 -1.25
N GLY A 109 7.90 16.13 -0.29
CA GLY A 109 7.31 17.46 -0.23
C GLY A 109 8.03 18.36 0.76
N THR A 110 7.73 19.65 0.73
CA THR A 110 8.14 20.58 1.79
C THR A 110 7.34 20.34 3.07
N THR A 111 7.81 20.84 4.22
CA THR A 111 7.07 20.74 5.48
C THR A 111 5.65 21.27 5.37
N GLY A 112 5.44 22.39 4.67
CA GLY A 112 4.10 22.95 4.45
C GLY A 112 3.19 22.03 3.62
N GLN A 113 3.74 21.44 2.56
CA GLN A 113 3.01 20.47 1.72
C GLN A 113 2.65 19.20 2.48
N LEU A 114 3.57 18.67 3.30
CA LEU A 114 3.32 17.47 4.11
C LEU A 114 2.28 17.72 5.21
N ARG A 115 2.28 18.90 5.84
CA ARG A 115 1.21 19.29 6.79
C ARG A 115 -0.14 19.39 6.09
N ALA A 116 -0.20 20.02 4.92
CA ALA A 116 -1.43 20.11 4.15
C ALA A 116 -2.00 18.72 3.76
N VAL A 117 -1.13 17.73 3.56
CA VAL A 117 -1.56 16.32 3.38
C VAL A 117 -2.06 15.73 4.69
N ALA A 118 -1.34 15.95 5.81
CA ALA A 118 -1.72 15.46 7.13
C ALA A 118 -3.08 16.00 7.61
N ASP A 119 -3.43 17.23 7.21
CA ASP A 119 -4.71 17.87 7.57
C ASP A 119 -5.90 17.32 6.75
N GLN A 120 -5.69 16.45 5.77
CA GLN A 120 -6.78 15.88 4.97
C GLN A 120 -7.55 14.81 5.76
N PRO A 121 -8.90 14.82 5.75
CA PRO A 121 -9.72 13.88 6.53
C PRO A 121 -9.46 12.39 6.28
N ARG A 122 -8.93 12.04 5.10
CA ARG A 122 -8.64 10.65 4.71
C ARG A 122 -7.25 10.18 5.13
N VAL A 123 -6.37 11.08 5.55
CA VAL A 123 -4.99 10.77 5.94
C VAL A 123 -4.94 10.54 7.45
N ARG A 124 -4.51 9.35 7.87
CA ARG A 124 -4.39 8.99 9.28
C ARG A 124 -3.11 9.52 9.93
N SER A 125 -2.01 9.45 9.20
CA SER A 125 -0.70 9.84 9.71
C SER A 125 0.22 10.25 8.57
N VAL A 126 1.12 11.18 8.86
CA VAL A 126 2.26 11.52 8.01
C VAL A 126 3.50 11.46 8.88
N GLU A 127 4.45 10.60 8.51
CA GLU A 127 5.76 10.54 9.13
C GLU A 127 6.78 11.21 8.21
N ALA A 128 7.38 12.30 8.69
CA ALA A 128 8.43 13.00 7.96
C ALA A 128 9.79 12.41 8.32
N LEU A 129 10.51 11.91 7.32
CA LEU A 129 11.87 11.43 7.50
C LEU A 129 12.84 12.61 7.70
N PRO A 130 13.99 12.37 8.36
CA PRO A 130 15.10 13.32 8.39
C PRO A 130 15.49 13.79 6.97
N PRO A 131 15.97 15.04 6.81
CA PRO A 131 16.30 15.59 5.49
C PRO A 131 17.46 14.85 4.79
N ASP A 132 18.25 14.09 5.54
CA ASP A 132 19.36 13.25 5.09
C ASP A 132 18.96 11.77 4.91
N ALA A 133 17.67 11.43 5.03
CA ALA A 133 17.20 10.08 4.77
C ALA A 133 17.50 9.64 3.33
N VAL A 134 18.19 8.52 3.21
CA VAL A 134 18.61 7.95 1.93
C VAL A 134 17.59 6.91 1.47
N TRP A 135 17.21 6.96 0.19
CA TRP A 135 16.38 5.93 -0.44
C TRP A 135 16.94 4.52 -0.19
N ASP A 136 16.06 3.54 0.03
CA ASP A 136 16.39 2.15 0.42
C ASP A 136 17.18 1.99 1.74
N ARG A 137 17.33 3.05 2.54
CA ARG A 137 17.98 3.00 3.87
C ARG A 137 17.05 3.28 5.04
N PHE A 138 15.76 3.30 4.79
CA PHE A 138 14.72 3.32 5.81
C PHE A 138 13.68 2.26 5.48
N ALA A 139 12.98 1.80 6.51
CA ALA A 139 11.84 0.91 6.35
C ALA A 139 10.58 1.67 6.73
N VAL A 140 9.50 1.41 5.98
CA VAL A 140 8.17 1.95 6.30
C VAL A 140 7.28 0.79 6.66
N ARG A 141 6.56 0.93 7.78
CA ARG A 141 5.52 0.00 8.20
C ARG A 141 4.21 0.77 8.27
N PRO A 142 3.39 0.77 7.20
CA PRO A 142 2.17 1.55 7.18
C PRO A 142 1.17 1.00 8.21
N LEU A 143 0.33 1.89 8.74
CA LEU A 143 -0.86 1.45 9.48
C LEU A 143 -1.76 0.67 8.51
N GLN A 144 -2.08 -0.56 8.87
CA GLN A 144 -3.03 -1.37 8.11
C GLN A 144 -4.47 -0.87 8.35
N PRO A 145 -5.45 -1.16 7.47
CA PRO A 145 -6.84 -0.71 7.60
C PRO A 145 -7.48 -1.02 8.96
N GLN A 146 -7.14 -2.18 9.52
CA GLN A 146 -7.62 -2.68 10.83
C GLN A 146 -6.91 -2.02 12.03
N GLN A 147 -5.91 -1.18 11.79
CA GLN A 147 -5.12 -0.51 12.82
C GLN A 147 -5.51 0.95 12.94
N VAL A 148 -5.28 1.53 14.12
CA VAL A 148 -5.62 2.93 14.40
C VAL A 148 -4.38 3.72 14.76
N ASP A 149 -3.68 3.30 15.82
CA ASP A 149 -2.58 4.09 16.40
C ASP A 149 -1.20 3.46 16.17
N VAL A 150 -1.13 2.13 16.11
CA VAL A 150 0.13 1.38 16.11
C VAL A 150 0.14 0.31 15.02
N ALA A 151 1.25 0.25 14.27
CA ALA A 151 1.53 -0.82 13.33
C ALA A 151 2.11 -2.05 14.06
N ALA A 152 1.24 -2.90 14.60
CA ALA A 152 1.58 -4.16 15.27
C ALA A 152 1.29 -5.38 14.36
N PRO A 153 1.78 -6.59 14.68
CA PRO A 153 1.26 -7.80 14.05
C PRO A 153 -0.26 -7.92 14.24
N LEU A 154 -1.00 -8.27 13.18
CA LEU A 154 -2.43 -8.56 13.27
C LEU A 154 -2.66 -10.03 13.71
N PRO A 155 -3.79 -10.33 14.37
CA PRO A 155 -4.22 -11.70 14.59
C PRO A 155 -4.36 -12.44 13.26
N ASP A 156 -3.92 -13.71 13.23
CA ASP A 156 -3.99 -14.56 12.04
C ASP A 156 -4.67 -15.90 12.36
N THR A 157 -5.92 -15.82 12.83
CA THR A 157 -6.66 -16.96 13.39
C THR A 157 -7.86 -17.39 12.55
N ALA A 158 -8.33 -16.53 11.64
CA ALA A 158 -9.45 -16.84 10.77
C ALA A 158 -9.01 -17.64 9.52
N PRO A 159 -9.90 -18.42 8.89
CA PRO A 159 -9.61 -19.03 7.60
C PRO A 159 -9.44 -17.97 6.50
N VAL A 160 -8.56 -18.24 5.52
CA VAL A 160 -8.40 -17.38 4.34
C VAL A 160 -9.59 -17.64 3.40
N PRO A 161 -10.33 -16.60 2.95
CA PRO A 161 -11.38 -16.77 1.96
C PRO A 161 -10.83 -17.29 0.61
N PRO A 162 -11.65 -17.96 -0.20
CA PRO A 162 -11.28 -18.26 -1.59
C PRO A 162 -11.04 -16.96 -2.38
N ALA A 163 -10.10 -17.02 -3.33
CA ALA A 163 -9.72 -15.92 -4.21
C ALA A 163 -10.76 -15.61 -5.29
#